data_AF-A0A967BT69-F1
#
_entry.id   AF-A0A967BT69-F1
#
_cell.length_a   1.000
_cell.length_b   1.000
_cell.length_c   1.000
_cell.angle_alpha   90.00
_cell.angle_beta   90.00
_cell.angle_gamma   90.00
#
_symmetry.space_group_name_H-M   'P 1'
#
loop_
_entity.id
_entity.type
_entity.pdbx_description
1 polymer ?
#
loop_
_entity_poly.entity_id
_entity_poly.type
_entity_poly.pdbx_seq_one_letter_code
_entity_poly.pdbx_strand_id
1 'polypeptide(L)'
;MEVRIVKQDGGAGFLSKVSGVLFGIFLTSIIFAFSIRILEETGIYIGLAFTALIVVLGFLKTKSKSTTRMIIWGIAVTVVAGTILYFVGMAIISEMLKDF
;
A
#
# COMPACT_ATOMS: atom_id res chain seq x y z
N MET A 1 28.99 -30.06 -26.32
CA MET A 1 29.17 -29.04 -25.27
C MET A 1 27.79 -28.45 -25.01
N GLU A 2 27.09 -28.94 -24.00
CA GLU A 2 25.75 -28.45 -23.67
C GLU A 2 25.86 -27.12 -22.93
N VAL A 3 25.51 -26.04 -23.61
CA VAL A 3 25.38 -24.72 -22.99
C VAL A 3 24.15 -24.77 -22.09
N ARG A 4 24.36 -25.14 -20.82
CA ARG A 4 23.37 -24.92 -19.77
C ARG A 4 23.24 -23.41 -19.61
N ILE A 5 22.20 -22.84 -20.21
CA ILE A 5 21.73 -21.50 -19.89
C ILE A 5 21.34 -21.54 -18.41
N VAL A 6 22.26 -21.10 -17.56
CA VAL A 6 21.98 -20.85 -16.15
C VAL A 6 20.90 -19.79 -16.16
N LYS A 7 19.66 -20.22 -15.94
CA LYS A 7 18.52 -19.35 -15.67
C LYS A 7 18.92 -18.62 -14.39
N GLN A 8 19.45 -17.41 -14.54
CA GLN A 8 19.67 -16.52 -13.41
C GLN A 8 18.27 -16.31 -12.83
N ASP A 9 17.98 -16.99 -11.73
CA ASP A 9 16.70 -16.91 -11.05
C ASP A 9 16.45 -15.43 -10.75
N GLY A 10 15.60 -14.82 -11.58
CA GLY A 10 15.33 -13.40 -11.66
C GLY A 10 14.56 -12.91 -10.44
N GLY A 11 15.16 -13.04 -9.26
CA GLY A 11 14.78 -12.27 -8.09
C GLY A 11 14.98 -10.82 -8.47
N ALA A 12 13.87 -10.09 -8.64
CA ALA A 12 13.90 -8.65 -8.82
C ALA A 12 14.91 -8.05 -7.84
N GLY A 13 15.94 -7.37 -8.36
CA GLY A 13 17.01 -6.81 -7.55
C GLY A 13 16.43 -5.93 -6.44
N PHE A 14 17.16 -5.76 -5.33
CA PHE A 14 16.71 -4.98 -4.17
C PHE A 14 16.06 -3.65 -4.57
N LEU A 15 16.66 -2.94 -5.53
CA LEU A 15 16.15 -1.69 -6.08
C LEU A 15 14.74 -1.80 -6.68
N SER A 16 14.43 -2.88 -7.40
CA SER A 16 13.11 -3.12 -7.98
C SER A 16 12.05 -3.44 -6.92
N LYS A 17 12.45 -4.05 -5.79
CA LYS A 17 11.54 -4.27 -4.67
C LYS A 17 11.18 -2.96 -4.00
N VAL A 18 12.18 -2.13 -3.72
CA VAL A 18 12.01 -0.80 -3.13
C VAL A 18 11.16 0.09 -4.04
N SER A 19 11.44 0.12 -5.35
CA SER A 19 10.67 0.92 -6.30
C SER A 19 9.21 0.46 -6.38
N GLY A 20 8.95 -0.85 -6.30
CA GLY A 20 7.59 -1.40 -6.25
C GLY A 20 6.82 -0.96 -5.02
N VAL A 21 7.44 -0.98 -3.84
CA VAL A 21 6.81 -0.50 -2.59
C VAL A 21 6.53 1.00 -2.65
N LEU A 22 7.51 1.80 -3.09
CA LEU A 22 7.35 3.26 -3.26
C LEU A 22 6.22 3.59 -4.24
N PHE A 23 6.11 2.83 -5.34
CA PHE A 23 5.02 2.98 -6.29
C PHE A 23 3.65 2.66 -5.64
N GLY A 24 3.57 1.65 -4.79
CA GLY A 24 2.36 1.33 -4.01
C GLY A 24 1.95 2.46 -3.06
N ILE A 25 2.91 3.04 -2.33
CA ILE A 25 2.68 4.21 -1.45
C ILE A 25 2.16 5.40 -2.26
N PHE A 26 2.81 5.70 -3.39
CA PHE A 26 2.42 6.79 -4.28
C PHE A 26 1.00 6.59 -4.82
N LEU A 27 0.68 5.38 -5.30
CA LEU A 27 -0.65 5.05 -5.83
C LEU A 27 -1.74 5.19 -4.75
N THR A 28 -1.46 4.73 -3.54
CA THR A 28 -2.37 4.88 -2.39
C THR A 28 -2.65 6.35 -2.10
N SER A 29 -1.60 7.18 -2.10
CA SER A 29 -1.73 8.62 -1.85
C SER A 29 -2.60 9.32 -2.91
N ILE A 30 -2.44 8.94 -4.19
CA ILE A 30 -3.28 9.47 -5.28
C ILE A 30 -4.74 9.09 -5.09
N ILE A 31 -5.02 7.82 -4.76
CA ILE A 31 -6.40 7.34 -4.56
C ILE A 31 -7.07 8.16 -3.46
N PHE A 32 -6.43 8.29 -2.30
CA PHE A 32 -6.98 9.06 -1.19
C PHE A 32 -7.14 10.55 -1.55
N ALA A 33 -6.15 11.17 -2.18
CA ALA A 33 -6.24 12.57 -2.60
C ALA A 33 -7.41 12.81 -3.56
N PHE A 34 -7.61 11.91 -4.54
CA PHE A 34 -8.73 11.99 -5.47
C PHE A 34 -10.07 11.76 -4.78
N SER A 35 -10.17 10.73 -3.92
CA SER A 35 -11.41 10.44 -3.22
C SER A 35 -11.83 11.58 -2.31
N ILE A 36 -10.90 12.15 -1.53
CA ILE A 36 -11.18 13.29 -0.63
C ILE A 36 -11.55 14.54 -1.44
N ARG A 37 -10.89 14.80 -2.57
CA ARG A 37 -11.20 15.96 -3.41
C ARG A 37 -12.61 15.93 -4.01
N ILE A 38 -13.13 14.74 -4.34
CA ILE A 38 -14.42 14.59 -5.02
C ILE A 38 -15.57 14.41 -4.02
N LEU A 39 -15.35 13.66 -2.95
CA LEU A 39 -16.38 13.18 -2.03
C LEU A 39 -16.26 13.78 -0.61
N GLU A 40 -15.33 14.72 -0.42
CA GLU A 40 -15.04 15.40 0.83
C GLU A 40 -14.78 14.39 1.97
N GLU A 41 -15.51 14.49 3.08
CA GLU A 41 -15.37 13.60 4.24
C GLU A 41 -15.68 12.13 3.90
N THR A 42 -16.68 11.90 3.04
CA THR A 42 -17.03 10.57 2.54
C THR A 42 -15.92 9.94 1.70
N GLY A 43 -15.04 10.77 1.14
CA GLY A 43 -13.91 10.36 0.33
C GLY A 43 -12.91 9.48 1.08
N ILE A 44 -12.78 9.65 2.40
CA ILE A 44 -11.89 8.81 3.20
C ILE A 44 -12.39 7.37 3.23
N TYR A 45 -13.69 7.17 3.49
CA TYR A 45 -14.31 5.84 3.56
C TYR A 45 -14.31 5.14 2.19
N ILE A 46 -14.67 5.88 1.14
CA ILE A 46 -14.69 5.34 -0.23
C ILE A 46 -13.27 5.02 -0.69
N GLY A 47 -12.30 5.90 -0.42
CA GLY A 47 -10.89 5.66 -0.69
C GLY A 47 -10.38 4.40 0.01
N LEU A 48 -10.73 4.21 1.29
CA LEU A 48 -10.33 3.04 2.07
C LEU A 48 -10.97 1.75 1.54
N ALA A 49 -12.27 1.77 1.22
CA ALA A 49 -12.97 0.63 0.61
C ALA A 49 -12.37 0.25 -0.76
N PHE A 50 -12.09 1.24 -1.60
CA PHE A 50 -11.50 1.04 -2.92
C PHE A 50 -10.07 0.47 -2.81
N THR A 51 -9.27 1.02 -1.89
CA THR A 51 -7.89 0.55 -1.68
C THR A 51 -7.88 -0.88 -1.11
N ALA A 52 -8.79 -1.20 -0.18
CA ALA A 52 -8.97 -2.56 0.33
C ALA A 52 -9.35 -3.54 -0.79
N LEU A 53 -10.26 -3.14 -1.70
CA LEU A 53 -10.64 -3.93 -2.86
C LEU A 53 -9.43 -4.20 -3.78
N ILE A 54 -8.62 -3.17 -4.06
CA ILE A 54 -7.38 -3.32 -4.87
C ILE A 54 -6.42 -4.32 -4.20
N VAL A 55 -6.24 -4.24 -2.89
CA VAL A 55 -5.35 -5.14 -2.15
C VAL A 55 -5.83 -6.58 -2.26
N VAL A 56 -7.12 -6.84 -2.00
CA VAL A 56 -7.72 -8.17 -2.07
C VAL A 56 -7.64 -8.74 -3.49
N LEU A 57 -8.13 -8.00 -4.48
CA LEU A 57 -8.08 -8.44 -5.88
C LEU A 57 -6.65 -8.59 -6.38
N GLY A 58 -5.76 -7.72 -5.94
CA GLY A 58 -4.34 -7.77 -6.21
C GLY A 58 -3.74 -9.10 -5.73
N PHE A 59 -3.95 -9.46 -4.46
CA PHE A 59 -3.43 -10.71 -3.91
C PHE A 59 -4.02 -11.95 -4.59
N LEU A 60 -5.30 -11.92 -4.96
CA LEU A 60 -5.97 -13.03 -5.66
C LEU A 60 -5.46 -13.22 -7.09
N LYS A 61 -5.16 -12.14 -7.82
CA LYS A 61 -4.78 -12.20 -9.23
C LYS A 61 -3.28 -12.22 -9.50
N THR A 62 -2.42 -12.07 -8.48
CA THR A 62 -0.96 -12.03 -8.66
C THR A 62 -0.22 -13.23 -8.06
N LYS A 63 0.80 -13.69 -8.81
CA LYS A 63 1.71 -14.75 -8.36
C LYS A 63 2.54 -14.30 -7.16
N SER A 64 2.87 -15.24 -6.26
CA SER A 64 3.51 -14.95 -4.97
C SER A 64 4.85 -14.21 -5.04
N LYS A 65 5.58 -14.27 -6.17
CA LYS A 65 6.91 -13.67 -6.33
C LYS A 65 6.97 -12.61 -7.45
N SER A 66 5.83 -12.07 -7.89
CA SER A 66 5.83 -11.03 -8.92
C SER A 66 6.06 -9.63 -8.35
N THR A 67 6.63 -8.73 -9.16
CA THR A 67 6.79 -7.31 -8.84
C THR A 67 5.46 -6.64 -8.48
N THR A 68 4.37 -7.05 -9.16
CA THR A 68 3.02 -6.58 -8.86
C THR A 68 2.60 -6.88 -7.41
N ARG A 69 2.96 -8.06 -6.87
CA ARG A 69 2.63 -8.40 -5.49
C ARG A 69 3.41 -7.58 -4.47
N MET A 70 4.61 -7.09 -4.83
CA MET A 70 5.35 -6.14 -3.98
C MET A 70 4.67 -4.76 -3.97
N ILE A 71 4.12 -4.31 -5.09
CA ILE A 71 3.31 -3.08 -5.15
C ILE A 71 2.09 -3.21 -4.24
N ILE A 72 1.38 -4.34 -4.32
CA ILE A 72 0.20 -4.62 -3.49
C ILE A 72 0.56 -4.62 -1.99
N TRP A 73 1.71 -5.19 -1.63
CA TRP A 73 2.24 -5.11 -0.27
C TRP A 73 2.51 -3.67 0.16
N GLY A 74 3.08 -2.84 -0.72
CA GLY A 74 3.29 -1.42 -0.45
C GLY A 74 1.97 -0.69 -0.16
N ILE A 75 0.92 -0.96 -0.95
CA ILE A 75 -0.42 -0.41 -0.73
C ILE A 75 -0.97 -0.86 0.63
N ALA A 76 -0.94 -2.17 0.90
CA ALA A 76 -1.48 -2.73 2.14
C ALA A 76 -0.80 -2.17 3.39
N VAL A 77 0.55 -2.12 3.40
CA VAL A 77 1.32 -1.58 4.52
C VAL A 77 1.01 -0.10 4.73
N THR A 78 0.85 0.68 3.65
CA THR A 78 0.51 2.10 3.74
C THR A 78 -0.84 2.31 4.41
N VAL A 79 -1.86 1.55 4.01
CA VAL A 79 -3.20 1.65 4.60
C VAL A 79 -3.18 1.26 6.08
N VAL A 80 -2.52 0.16 6.42
CA VAL A 80 -2.42 -0.31 7.82
C VAL A 80 -1.66 0.69 8.68
N ALA A 81 -0.49 1.16 8.22
CA ALA A 81 0.30 2.13 8.94
C ALA A 81 -0.44 3.47 9.12
N GLY A 82 -1.10 3.96 8.06
CA GLY A 82 -1.93 5.18 8.13
C GLY A 82 -3.08 5.05 9.12
N THR A 83 -3.74 3.88 9.15
CA THR A 83 -4.83 3.60 10.12
C THR A 83 -4.32 3.59 11.56
N ILE A 84 -3.18 2.92 11.81
CA ILE A 84 -2.57 2.89 13.14
C ILE A 84 -2.17 4.31 13.58
N LEU A 85 -1.52 5.07 12.71
CA LEU A 85 -1.15 6.47 13.00
C LEU A 85 -2.35 7.34 13.29
N TYR A 86 -3.46 7.14 12.58
CA TYR A 86 -4.71 7.85 12.85
C TYR A 86 -5.25 7.54 14.26
N PHE A 87 -5.38 6.26 14.63
CA PHE A 87 -5.89 5.89 15.96
C PHE A 87 -4.97 6.32 17.10
N VAL A 88 -3.66 6.13 16.95
CA VAL A 88 -2.68 6.54 17.97
C VAL A 88 -2.65 8.06 18.08
N GLY A 89 -2.67 8.78 16.96
CA GLY A 89 -2.73 10.25 16.95
C GLY A 89 -3.99 10.77 17.65
N MET A 90 -5.15 10.18 17.36
CA MET A 90 -6.41 10.53 18.03
C MET A 90 -6.38 10.23 19.53
N ALA A 91 -5.78 9.10 19.94
CA ALA A 91 -5.64 8.76 21.35
C ALA A 91 -4.81 9.82 22.10
N ILE A 92 -3.64 10.19 21.55
CA ILE A 92 -2.77 11.22 22.14
C ILE A 92 -3.49 12.57 22.24
N ILE A 93 -4.14 13.00 21.15
CA ILE A 93 -4.90 14.27 21.14
C ILE A 93 -6.02 14.24 22.18
N SER A 94 -6.73 13.12 22.30
CA SER A 94 -7.81 12.97 23.28
C SER A 94 -7.32 13.01 24.73
N GLU A 95 -6.10 12.54 24.99
CA GLU A 95 -5.46 12.59 26.31
C GLU A 95 -5.06 14.03 26.64
N MET A 96 -4.42 14.73 25.70
CA MET A 96 -4.05 16.15 25.86
C MET A 96 -5.27 17.07 26.07
N LEU A 97 -6.42 16.74 25.46
CA LEU A 97 -7.67 17.50 25.65
C LEU A 97 -8.36 17.22 26.98
N LYS A 98 -8.09 16.08 27.64
CA LYS A 98 -8.66 15.78 28.97
C LYS A 98 -7.90 16.48 30.09
N ASP A 99 -6.63 16.79 29.86
CA ASP A 99 -5.77 17.49 30.81
C ASP A 99 -5.90 19.03 30.76
N PHE A 100 -6.75 19.55 29.85
CA PHE A 100 -7.05 20.97 29.67
C PHE A 100 -8.42 21.33 30.26
#